data_AF-A0A2V6KPR1-F1
#
_entry.id   AF-A0A2V6KPR1-F1
#
_cell.length_a   1.000
_cell.length_b   1.000
_cell.length_c   1.000
_cell.angle_alpha   90.00
_cell.angle_beta   90.00
_cell.angle_gamma   90.00
#
_symmetry.space_group_name_H-M   'P 1'
#
loop_
_entity.id
_entity.type
_entity.pdbx_description
1 polymer ?
#
loop_
_entity_poly.entity_id
_entity_poly.type
_entity_poly.pdbx_seq_one_letter_code
_entity_poly.pdbx_strand_id
1 'polypeptide(L)'
;MLVIFGALFAAIVYRWISLERLQRVAPAEIPAKPTPVPTPTRPPVITGKLDTSKLFNGITLHSTVEAIPGADATTERVQPDSYVLDLRLQARVPSPNRTIEELAKVSPELPSLLPGLASMLAADPVSPLYAQLYDEKVRMLRANLARLDLLLSRHNFFDCQSVL
;
A
#
# COMPACT_ATOMS: atom_id res chain seq x y z
N MET A 1 -13.67 56.90 -31.16
CA MET A 1 -12.62 55.91 -31.51
C MET A 1 -11.22 56.37 -31.11
N LEU A 2 -10.78 57.59 -31.41
CA LEU A 2 -9.40 58.06 -31.10
C LEU A 2 -9.04 58.08 -29.60
N VAL A 3 -9.99 58.49 -28.74
CA VAL A 3 -9.75 58.61 -27.28
C VAL A 3 -9.54 57.24 -26.61
N ILE A 4 -10.26 56.21 -27.06
CA ILE A 4 -10.15 54.85 -26.53
C ILE A 4 -8.80 54.24 -26.90
N PHE A 5 -8.33 54.48 -28.13
CA PHE A 5 -7.00 54.06 -28.57
C PHE A 5 -5.88 54.75 -27.78
N GLY A 6 -6.02 56.05 -27.50
CA GLY A 6 -5.07 56.79 -26.66
C GLY A 6 -4.97 56.22 -25.23
N ALA A 7 -6.11 55.89 -24.61
CA ALA A 7 -6.15 55.33 -23.27
C ALA A 7 -5.54 53.92 -23.19
N LEU A 8 -5.83 53.06 -24.19
CA LEU A 8 -5.23 51.73 -24.30
C LEU A 8 -3.72 51.78 -24.49
N PHE A 9 -3.24 52.68 -25.35
CA PHE A 9 -1.81 52.85 -25.58
C PHE A 9 -1.09 53.34 -24.32
N ALA A 10 -1.66 54.32 -23.60
CA ALA A 10 -1.12 54.80 -22.34
C ALA A 10 -1.05 53.70 -21.26
N ALA A 11 -2.08 52.85 -21.16
CA ALA A 11 -2.11 51.74 -20.21
C ALA A 11 -1.03 50.68 -20.50
N ILE A 12 -0.78 50.39 -21.78
CA ILE A 12 0.25 49.44 -22.20
C ILE A 12 1.65 49.98 -21.91
N VAL A 13 1.90 51.25 -22.26
CA VAL A 13 3.19 51.91 -22.00
C VAL A 13 3.45 52.01 -20.49
N TYR A 14 2.45 52.36 -19.70
CA TYR A 14 2.57 52.42 -18.25
C TYR A 14 2.88 51.06 -17.64
N ARG A 15 2.21 50.00 -18.11
CA ARG A 15 2.47 48.62 -17.67
C ARG A 15 3.88 48.17 -18.03
N TRP A 16 4.38 48.54 -19.21
CA TRP A 16 5.74 48.19 -19.64
C TRP A 16 6.81 48.90 -18.83
N ILE A 17 6.68 50.22 -18.61
CA ILE A 17 7.58 51.01 -17.74
C ILE A 17 7.59 50.48 -16.30
N SER A 18 6.42 50.07 -15.79
CA SER A 18 6.32 49.46 -14.46
C SER A 18 7.07 48.13 -14.35
N LEU A 19 7.10 47.33 -15.42
CA LEU A 19 7.83 46.05 -15.44
C LEU A 19 9.35 46.26 -15.49
N GLU A 20 9.82 47.23 -16.29
CA GLU A 20 11.25 47.56 -16.33
C GLU A 20 11.76 48.09 -14.99
N ARG A 21 10.94 48.83 -14.24
CA ARG A 21 11.31 49.35 -12.92
C ARG A 21 11.49 48.25 -11.88
N LEU A 22 10.79 47.12 -12.03
CA LEU A 22 10.97 45.94 -11.18
C LEU A 22 12.23 45.14 -11.56
N GLN A 23 12.58 45.07 -12.85
CA GLN A 23 13.80 44.38 -13.29
C GLN A 23 15.10 45.15 -12.96
N ARG A 24 15.03 46.48 -12.81
CA ARG A 24 16.18 47.31 -12.40
C ARG A 24 16.45 47.36 -10.90
N VAL A 25 15.65 46.66 -10.08
CA VAL A 25 16.01 46.42 -8.68
C VAL A 25 17.12 45.37 -8.67
N ALA A 26 18.36 45.83 -8.72
CA ALA A 26 19.52 45.01 -8.48
C ALA A 26 19.36 44.29 -7.13
N PRO A 27 19.72 42.98 -7.02
CA PRO A 27 19.76 42.32 -5.72
C PRO A 27 20.68 43.13 -4.80
N ALA A 28 20.16 43.56 -3.65
CA ALA A 28 20.99 44.20 -2.64
C ALA A 28 22.12 43.23 -2.24
N GLU A 29 23.38 43.62 -2.48
CA GLU A 29 24.54 42.90 -1.98
C GLU A 29 24.51 42.90 -0.45
N ILE A 30 24.17 41.75 0.11
CA ILE A 30 24.29 41.49 1.55
C ILE A 30 25.79 41.29 1.82
N PRO A 31 26.43 42.05 2.73
CA PRO A 31 27.85 41.85 3.02
C PRO A 31 28.08 40.42 3.55
N ALA A 32 28.96 39.70 2.87
CA ALA A 32 29.29 38.31 3.16
C ALA A 32 29.92 38.18 4.56
N LYS A 33 29.19 37.54 5.48
CA LYS A 33 29.76 36.97 6.70
C LYS A 33 30.51 35.69 6.32
N PRO A 34 31.69 35.38 6.88
CA PRO A 34 32.47 34.21 6.48
C PRO A 34 31.66 32.93 6.73
N THR A 35 31.36 32.22 5.66
CA THR A 35 30.64 30.93 5.68
C THR A 35 31.57 29.87 6.30
N PRO A 36 31.15 29.14 7.35
CA PRO A 36 31.90 27.99 7.80
C PRO A 36 31.92 26.93 6.68
N VAL A 37 33.08 26.29 6.50
CA VAL A 37 33.31 25.18 5.56
C VAL A 37 32.14 24.18 5.69
N PRO A 38 31.50 23.75 4.59
CA PRO A 38 30.44 22.75 4.68
C PRO A 38 31.06 21.44 5.14
N THR A 39 30.88 21.10 6.42
CA THR A 39 31.06 19.74 6.90
C THR A 39 30.14 18.85 6.06
N PRO A 40 30.66 17.79 5.41
CA PRO A 40 29.82 16.86 4.66
C PRO A 40 28.83 16.25 5.65
N THR A 41 27.60 16.74 5.62
CA THR A 41 26.51 16.17 6.39
C THR A 41 26.19 14.87 5.69
N ARG A 42 26.71 13.76 6.24
CA ARG A 42 26.27 12.42 5.89
C ARG A 42 24.73 12.45 5.90
N PRO A 43 24.05 12.11 4.80
CA PRO A 43 22.60 12.06 4.80
C PRO A 43 22.16 11.17 5.96
N PRO A 44 21.16 11.59 6.75
CA PRO A 44 20.70 10.80 7.87
C PRO A 44 20.35 9.41 7.36
N VAL A 45 20.90 8.38 8.03
CA VAL A 45 20.48 7.00 7.78
C VAL A 45 18.98 6.98 8.02
N ILE A 46 18.19 6.71 6.99
CA ILE A 46 16.75 6.54 7.11
C ILE A 46 16.54 5.25 7.90
N THR A 47 16.52 5.36 9.23
CA THR A 47 16.09 4.29 10.11
C THR A 47 14.57 4.25 10.05
N GLY A 48 14.06 3.51 9.06
CA GLY A 48 12.63 3.41 8.79
C GLY A 48 11.89 2.78 9.97
N LYS A 49 11.03 3.58 10.62
CA LYS A 49 9.94 3.07 11.47
C LYS A 49 9.11 2.07 10.64
N LEU A 50 8.75 0.93 11.25
CA LEU A 50 7.89 -0.10 10.68
C LEU A 50 6.54 0.51 10.29
N ASP A 51 6.34 0.80 9.01
CA ASP A 51 5.05 1.29 8.54
C ASP A 51 4.11 0.08 8.40
N THR A 52 3.11 0.05 9.29
CA THR A 52 2.07 -0.97 9.28
C THR A 52 0.86 -0.37 8.59
N SER A 53 0.71 -0.67 7.30
CA SER A 53 -0.42 -0.22 6.50
C SER A 53 -1.43 -1.36 6.29
N LYS A 54 -2.72 -1.02 6.23
CA LYS A 54 -3.74 -1.95 5.76
C LYS A 54 -3.95 -1.72 4.27
N LEU A 55 -3.78 -2.77 3.47
CA LEU A 55 -4.09 -2.75 2.05
C LEU A 55 -5.61 -2.78 1.82
N PHE A 56 -6.04 -2.34 0.64
CA PHE A 56 -7.47 -2.27 0.27
C PHE A 56 -8.19 -3.63 0.34
N ASN A 57 -7.45 -4.73 0.19
CA ASN A 57 -7.95 -6.10 0.27
C ASN A 57 -8.00 -6.65 1.71
N GLY A 58 -7.70 -5.83 2.72
CA GLY A 58 -7.77 -6.17 4.14
C GLY A 58 -6.53 -6.89 4.69
N ILE A 59 -5.46 -6.99 3.91
CA ILE A 59 -4.17 -7.54 4.34
C ILE A 59 -3.38 -6.47 5.10
N THR A 60 -2.78 -6.85 6.23
CA THR A 60 -1.86 -5.98 6.98
C THR A 60 -0.45 -6.17 6.41
N LEU A 61 0.14 -5.09 5.89
CA LEU A 61 1.50 -5.06 5.38
C LEU A 61 2.42 -4.38 6.39
N HIS A 62 3.42 -5.11 6.84
CA HIS A 62 4.53 -4.58 7.63
C HIS A 62 5.70 -4.37 6.67
N SER A 63 6.16 -3.13 6.54
CA SER A 63 7.26 -2.79 5.63
C SER A 63 8.39 -2.06 6.35
N THR A 64 9.61 -2.46 6.05
CA THR A 64 10.84 -1.81 6.50
C THR A 64 11.77 -1.66 5.32
N VAL A 65 12.48 -0.54 5.25
CA VAL A 65 13.54 -0.33 4.28
C VAL A 65 14.86 -0.39 5.03
N GLU A 66 15.73 -1.31 4.64
CA GLU A 66 17.09 -1.42 5.14
C GLU A 66 18.06 -0.96 4.06
N ALA A 67 18.85 0.07 4.35
CA ALA A 67 19.84 0.61 3.42
C ALA A 67 21.23 0.12 3.82
N ILE A 68 21.71 -0.92 3.13
CA ILE A 68 23.03 -1.50 3.33
C ILE A 68 24.05 -0.72 2.49
N PRO A 69 25.22 -0.32 3.06
CA PRO A 69 26.27 0.35 2.28
C PRO A 69 26.82 -0.56 1.17
N GLY A 70 26.73 -0.11 -0.08
CA GLY A 70 27.27 -0.79 -1.26
C GLY A 70 28.49 -0.11 -1.87
N ALA A 71 28.91 -0.60 -3.03
CA ALA A 71 29.97 -0.04 -3.88
C ALA A 71 29.44 1.15 -4.73
N ASP A 72 30.12 1.47 -5.84
CA ASP A 72 29.64 2.50 -6.75
C ASP A 72 28.37 2.06 -7.50
N ALA A 73 27.59 3.04 -7.96
CA ALA A 73 26.30 2.78 -8.62
C ALA A 73 26.44 1.98 -9.94
N THR A 74 27.62 1.97 -10.54
CA THR A 74 27.91 1.20 -11.76
C THR A 74 28.01 -0.29 -11.43
N THR A 75 28.71 -0.62 -10.35
CA THR A 75 28.91 -2.00 -9.88
C THR A 75 27.64 -2.56 -9.24
N GLU A 76 26.89 -1.76 -8.47
CA GLU A 76 25.63 -2.21 -7.86
C GLU A 76 24.55 -2.50 -8.92
N ARG A 77 24.42 -1.66 -9.96
CA ARG A 77 23.37 -1.81 -10.98
C ARG A 77 23.42 -3.15 -11.72
N VAL A 78 24.59 -3.77 -11.84
CA VAL A 78 24.75 -5.07 -12.51
C VAL A 78 24.58 -6.26 -11.56
N GLN A 79 24.57 -6.03 -10.24
CA GLN A 79 24.34 -7.07 -9.24
C GLN A 79 22.83 -7.29 -9.05
N PRO A 80 22.32 -8.52 -9.25
CA PRO A 80 20.89 -8.81 -9.18
C PRO A 80 20.30 -8.68 -7.76
N ASP A 81 21.14 -8.78 -6.74
CA ASP A 81 20.80 -8.68 -5.32
C ASP A 81 20.98 -7.28 -4.73
N SER A 82 21.40 -6.30 -5.53
CA SER A 82 21.56 -4.90 -5.11
C SER A 82 20.23 -4.21 -4.75
N TYR A 83 19.09 -4.76 -5.19
CA TYR A 83 17.76 -4.23 -4.91
C TYR A 83 16.72 -5.36 -4.80
N VAL A 84 16.57 -5.91 -3.59
CA VAL A 84 15.70 -7.07 -3.31
C VAL A 84 14.54 -6.67 -2.41
N LEU A 85 13.36 -7.23 -2.72
CA LEU A 85 12.17 -7.16 -1.87
C LEU A 85 11.74 -8.60 -1.52
N ASP A 86 11.85 -8.95 -0.25
CA ASP A 86 11.35 -10.22 0.27
C ASP A 86 9.91 -10.08 0.77
N LEU A 87 9.00 -10.86 0.17
CA LEU A 87 7.59 -10.89 0.55
C LEU A 87 7.25 -12.19 1.28
N ARG A 88 6.69 -12.08 2.50
CA ARG A 88 6.18 -13.21 3.27
C ARG A 88 4.74 -12.98 3.70
N LEU A 89 3.80 -13.71 3.10
CA LEU A 89 2.40 -13.71 3.50
C LEU A 89 2.13 -14.84 4.51
N GLN A 90 1.53 -14.50 5.64
CA GLN A 90 1.09 -15.47 6.64
C GLN A 90 -0.44 -15.52 6.69
N ALA A 91 -1.03 -16.59 6.15
CA ALA A 91 -2.46 -16.84 6.20
C ALA A 91 -2.77 -18.03 7.13
N ARG A 92 -3.72 -17.86 8.05
CA ARG A 92 -4.22 -18.94 8.91
C ARG A 92 -5.34 -19.66 8.18
N VAL A 93 -5.15 -20.93 7.83
CA VAL A 93 -6.20 -21.74 7.21
C VAL A 93 -7.21 -22.17 8.30
N PRO A 94 -8.51 -21.86 8.16
CA PRO A 94 -9.51 -22.19 9.16
C PRO A 94 -9.92 -23.67 9.11
N SER A 95 -10.20 -24.25 10.27
CA SER A 95 -10.82 -25.57 10.39
C SER A 95 -12.33 -25.50 10.10
N PRO A 96 -12.91 -26.52 9.46
CA PRO A 96 -14.35 -26.56 9.19
C PRO A 96 -15.16 -26.77 10.46
N ASN A 97 -16.34 -26.16 10.55
CA ASN A 97 -17.31 -26.45 11.60
C ASN A 97 -17.94 -27.83 11.36
N ARG A 98 -18.03 -28.64 12.42
CA ARG A 98 -18.50 -30.04 12.38
C ARG A 98 -19.79 -30.25 13.16
N THR A 99 -20.05 -29.41 14.17
CA THR A 99 -21.22 -29.58 15.03
C THR A 99 -22.27 -28.50 14.78
N ILE A 100 -23.50 -28.80 15.17
CA ILE A 100 -24.61 -27.85 15.05
C ILE A 100 -24.39 -26.61 15.92
N GLU A 101 -23.74 -26.76 17.09
CA GLU A 101 -23.38 -25.65 17.99
C GLU A 101 -22.32 -24.74 17.37
N GLU A 102 -21.36 -25.30 16.64
CA GLU A 102 -20.35 -24.51 15.92
C GLU A 102 -20.97 -23.72 14.78
N LEU A 103 -21.85 -24.35 14.00
CA LEU A 103 -22.60 -23.67 12.93
C LEU A 103 -23.54 -22.59 13.49
N ALA A 104 -24.13 -22.82 14.66
CA ALA A 104 -25.00 -21.87 15.34
C ALA A 104 -24.28 -20.60 15.81
N LYS A 105 -22.94 -20.62 15.97
CA LYS A 105 -22.17 -19.39 16.27
C LYS A 105 -22.24 -18.35 15.15
N VAL A 106 -22.40 -18.81 13.92
CA VAL A 106 -22.50 -17.96 12.72
C VAL A 106 -23.97 -17.70 12.38
N SER A 107 -24.80 -18.73 12.48
CA SER A 107 -26.24 -18.66 12.16
C SER A 107 -27.08 -19.20 13.33
N PRO A 108 -27.42 -18.37 14.33
CA PRO A 108 -28.06 -18.81 15.57
C PRO A 108 -29.42 -19.49 15.38
N GLU A 109 -30.16 -19.14 14.32
CA GLU A 109 -31.48 -19.70 14.04
C GLU A 109 -31.41 -21.07 13.35
N LEU A 110 -30.24 -21.48 12.85
CA LEU A 110 -30.05 -22.71 12.08
C LEU A 110 -30.60 -23.98 12.78
N PRO A 111 -30.37 -24.20 14.09
CA PRO A 111 -30.89 -25.38 14.77
C PRO A 111 -32.43 -25.39 14.84
N SER A 112 -33.05 -24.21 14.90
CA SER A 112 -34.51 -24.07 14.95
C SER A 112 -35.16 -24.27 13.57
N LEU A 113 -34.49 -23.79 12.51
CA LEU A 113 -34.97 -23.89 11.14
C LEU A 113 -34.80 -25.30 10.56
N LEU A 114 -33.73 -26.01 10.97
CA LEU A 114 -33.38 -27.33 10.46
C LEU A 114 -33.09 -28.30 11.63
N PRO A 115 -34.10 -28.70 12.43
CA PRO A 115 -33.89 -29.56 13.60
C PRO A 115 -33.32 -30.95 13.25
N GLY A 116 -33.56 -31.44 12.02
CA GLY A 116 -33.00 -32.71 11.54
C GLY A 116 -31.51 -32.64 11.14
N LEU A 117 -30.95 -31.44 10.96
CA LEU A 117 -29.56 -31.27 10.52
C LEU A 117 -28.56 -31.84 11.52
N ALA A 118 -28.84 -31.70 12.83
CA ALA A 118 -27.99 -32.24 13.89
C ALA A 118 -27.80 -33.76 13.77
N SER A 119 -28.85 -34.49 13.42
CA SER A 119 -28.77 -35.95 13.20
C SER A 119 -28.03 -36.34 11.93
N MET A 120 -28.02 -35.49 10.91
CA MET A 120 -27.32 -35.74 9.64
C MET A 120 -25.80 -35.52 9.74
N LEU A 121 -25.36 -34.64 10.63
CA LEU A 121 -23.93 -34.34 10.86
C LEU A 121 -23.15 -35.46 11.58
N ALA A 122 -23.82 -36.49 12.10
CA ALA A 122 -23.18 -37.55 12.88
C ALA A 122 -22.30 -38.52 12.06
N ALA A 123 -22.45 -38.56 10.72
CA ALA A 123 -21.91 -39.61 9.86
C ALA A 123 -20.77 -39.18 8.92
N ASP A 124 -19.84 -38.34 9.41
CA ASP A 124 -18.79 -37.63 8.64
C ASP A 124 -19.30 -36.29 8.08
N PRO A 125 -19.33 -35.23 8.91
CA PRO A 125 -20.05 -34.01 8.60
C PRO A 125 -19.41 -33.13 7.54
N VAL A 126 -18.16 -33.37 7.13
CA VAL A 126 -17.42 -32.41 6.30
C VAL A 126 -16.96 -33.05 5.02
N SER A 127 -17.46 -32.52 3.91
CA SER A 127 -17.04 -32.87 2.57
C SER A 127 -15.54 -32.59 2.35
N PRO A 128 -14.81 -33.51 1.69
CA PRO A 128 -13.42 -33.27 1.24
C PRO A 128 -13.26 -32.01 0.38
N LEU A 129 -14.34 -31.53 -0.23
CA LEU A 129 -14.37 -30.28 -1.01
C LEU A 129 -13.95 -29.06 -0.18
N TYR A 130 -14.16 -29.06 1.14
CA TYR A 130 -13.71 -27.97 2.00
C TYR A 130 -12.17 -27.85 1.99
N ALA A 131 -11.47 -28.97 2.12
CA ALA A 131 -10.01 -28.99 2.07
C ALA A 131 -9.51 -28.54 0.69
N GLN A 132 -10.11 -29.07 -0.38
CA GLN A 132 -9.77 -28.70 -1.76
C GLN A 132 -9.97 -27.21 -2.04
N LEU A 133 -11.05 -26.62 -1.52
CA LEU A 133 -11.32 -25.18 -1.62
C LEU A 133 -10.19 -24.36 -1.01
N TYR A 134 -9.77 -24.68 0.22
CA TYR A 134 -8.70 -23.94 0.88
C TYR A 134 -7.33 -24.18 0.25
N ASP A 135 -7.06 -25.37 -0.28
CA ASP A 135 -5.86 -25.65 -1.05
C ASP A 135 -5.79 -24.79 -2.32
N GLU A 136 -6.91 -24.61 -3.03
CA GLU A 136 -6.99 -23.70 -4.19
C GLU A 136 -6.79 -22.24 -3.77
N LYS A 137 -7.43 -21.79 -2.68
CA LYS A 137 -7.22 -20.42 -2.17
C LYS A 137 -5.76 -20.16 -1.82
N VAL A 138 -5.09 -21.12 -1.18
CA VAL A 138 -3.65 -21.02 -0.88
C VAL A 138 -2.82 -21.01 -2.17
N ARG A 139 -3.22 -21.78 -3.19
CA ARG A 139 -2.61 -21.74 -4.53
C ARG A 139 -2.67 -20.34 -5.13
N MET A 140 -3.86 -19.73 -5.10
CA MET A 140 -4.07 -18.37 -5.62
C MET A 140 -3.23 -17.34 -4.87
N LEU A 141 -3.13 -17.45 -3.54
CA LEU A 141 -2.25 -16.59 -2.75
C LEU A 141 -0.78 -16.72 -3.18
N ARG A 142 -0.31 -17.95 -3.42
CA ARG A 142 1.08 -18.19 -3.88
C ARG A 142 1.31 -17.64 -5.29
N ALA A 143 0.38 -17.90 -6.21
CA ALA A 143 0.48 -17.45 -7.60
C ALA A 143 0.48 -15.92 -7.72
N ASN A 144 -0.23 -15.24 -6.83
CA ASN A 144 -0.40 -13.78 -6.87
C ASN A 144 0.43 -13.03 -5.81
N LEU A 145 1.38 -13.68 -5.11
CA LEU A 145 2.10 -13.05 -4.00
C LEU A 145 2.88 -11.78 -4.41
N ALA A 146 3.42 -11.76 -5.63
CA ALA A 146 4.09 -10.58 -6.19
C ALA A 146 3.13 -9.49 -6.72
N ARG A 147 1.82 -9.79 -6.78
CA ARG A 147 0.76 -8.94 -7.32
C ARG A 147 -0.27 -8.66 -6.23
N LEU A 148 0.08 -7.76 -5.31
CA LEU A 148 -0.75 -7.44 -4.13
C LEU A 148 -2.16 -6.92 -4.52
N ASP A 149 -2.31 -6.39 -5.73
CA ASP A 149 -3.58 -5.97 -6.34
C ASP A 149 -4.53 -7.14 -6.65
N LEU A 150 -3.97 -8.31 -6.99
CA LEU A 150 -4.71 -9.54 -7.30
C LEU A 150 -4.77 -10.54 -6.15
N LEU A 151 -4.16 -10.21 -5.01
CA LEU A 151 -4.21 -11.06 -3.83
C LEU A 151 -5.65 -11.20 -3.33
N LEU A 152 -6.01 -12.43 -2.97
CA LEU A 152 -7.31 -12.75 -2.41
C LEU A 152 -7.57 -11.88 -1.18
N SER A 153 -8.72 -11.21 -1.15
CA SER A 153 -9.08 -10.37 -0.02
C SER A 153 -9.30 -11.22 1.23
N ARG A 154 -9.12 -10.59 2.40
CA ARG A 154 -9.37 -11.26 3.68
C ARG A 154 -10.80 -11.81 3.75
N HIS A 155 -11.78 -11.06 3.26
CA HIS A 155 -13.17 -11.50 3.26
C HIS A 155 -13.38 -12.74 2.40
N ASN A 156 -12.77 -12.79 1.21
CA ASN A 156 -12.89 -13.94 0.33
C ASN A 156 -12.12 -15.16 0.87
N PHE A 157 -10.95 -14.97 1.48
CA PHE A 157 -10.23 -16.09 2.07
C PHE A 157 -11.04 -16.77 3.19
N PHE A 158 -11.77 -16.01 4.01
CA PHE A 158 -12.54 -16.48 5.16
C PHE A 158 -14.07 -16.52 4.96
N ASP A 159 -14.55 -16.77 3.73
CA ASP A 159 -15.98 -16.76 3.39
C ASP A 159 -16.75 -18.02 3.80
N CYS A 160 -16.10 -19.17 3.89
CA CYS A 160 -16.72 -20.47 4.06
C CYS A 160 -16.38 -21.09 5.41
N GLN A 161 -17.42 -21.51 6.13
CA GLN A 161 -17.34 -22.09 7.48
C GLN A 161 -17.25 -23.61 7.48
N SER A 162 -17.92 -24.26 6.53
CA SER A 162 -17.89 -25.71 6.32
C SER A 162 -18.57 -26.05 4.99
N VAL A 163 -18.30 -27.24 4.46
CA VAL A 163 -19.03 -27.84 3.34
C VAL A 163 -19.47 -29.22 3.81
N LEU A 164 -20.78 -29.47 3.84
CA LEU A 164 -21.39 -30.71 4.36
C LEU A 164 -21.69 -31.67 3.21
#